data_AF-A0A7W8Q127-F1
#
_entry.id   AF-A0A7W8Q127-F1
#
_cell.length_a   1.000
_cell.length_b   1.000
_cell.length_c   1.000
_cell.angle_alpha   90.00
_cell.angle_beta   90.00
_cell.angle_gamma   90.00
#
_symmetry.space_group_name_H-M   'P 1'
#
loop_
_entity.id
_entity.type
_entity.pdbx_description
1 polymer ?
#
loop_
_entity_poly.entity_id
_entity_poly.type
_entity_poly.pdbx_seq_one_letter_code
_entity_poly.pdbx_strand_id
1 'polypeptide(L)'
;MMKKAPTPRTALAPGLAKVLKRLHYPLDVMLMCVRWYVAYGLSLRNLEEMMTERGIDVDHSTVHRWAIKLLSVLEKAFRRRKRAVDRSWRVDETYIKVKGQWKYFYRAVDKAGDTLDFLLRAHRDKAAAKRYLEKSIEWNGEPEVVTIDKIGANLAALEAIHAGRETPIRIRQSK
;
A
#
# COMPACT_ATOMS: atom_id res chain seq x y z
N MET A 1 -20.26 12.09 39.73
CA MET A 1 -19.03 11.69 39.01
C MET A 1 -19.30 10.36 38.29
N MET A 2 -19.68 10.39 37.00
CA MET A 2 -20.08 9.19 36.26
C MET A 2 -18.84 8.41 35.79
N LYS A 3 -18.69 7.17 36.24
CA LYS A 3 -17.66 6.24 35.74
C LYS A 3 -18.00 5.86 34.30
N LYS A 4 -17.13 6.20 33.35
CA LYS A 4 -17.26 5.82 31.94
C LYS A 4 -17.05 4.30 31.83
N ALA A 5 -18.05 3.58 31.31
CA ALA A 5 -17.95 2.13 31.10
C ALA A 5 -16.85 1.81 30.07
N PRO A 6 -16.07 0.73 30.26
CA PRO A 6 -15.01 0.36 29.32
C PRO A 6 -15.64 -0.08 28.00
N THR A 7 -15.25 0.58 26.91
CA THR A 7 -15.65 0.22 25.55
C THR A 7 -15.32 -1.26 25.29
N PRO A 8 -16.27 -2.11 24.86
CA PRO A 8 -15.99 -3.52 24.63
C PRO A 8 -14.94 -3.63 23.52
N ARG A 9 -13.81 -4.27 23.84
CA ARG A 9 -12.80 -4.63 22.84
C ARG A 9 -13.48 -5.53 21.81
N THR A 10 -13.70 -5.01 20.60
CA THR A 10 -14.25 -5.79 19.50
C THR A 10 -13.43 -7.06 19.34
N ALA A 11 -14.05 -8.22 19.55
CA ALA A 11 -13.40 -9.51 19.39
C ALA A 11 -12.88 -9.63 17.95
N LEU A 12 -11.64 -10.08 17.81
CA LEU A 12 -11.00 -10.30 16.50
C LEU A 12 -11.85 -11.27 15.68
N ALA A 13 -12.00 -10.99 14.38
CA ALA A 13 -12.80 -11.82 13.48
C ALA A 13 -12.42 -13.32 13.62
N PRO A 14 -13.38 -14.26 13.60
CA PRO A 14 -13.13 -15.69 13.90
C PRO A 14 -12.03 -16.33 13.05
N GLY A 15 -11.92 -15.92 11.77
CA GLY A 15 -10.84 -16.37 10.87
C GLY A 15 -9.45 -15.88 11.30
N LEU A 16 -9.37 -14.68 11.87
CA LEU A 16 -8.14 -14.12 12.44
C LEU A 16 -7.77 -14.86 13.74
N ALA A 17 -8.75 -15.10 14.63
CA ALA A 17 -8.53 -15.85 15.86
C ALA A 17 -8.03 -17.31 15.62
N LYS A 18 -8.56 -18.01 14.61
CA LYS A 18 -8.11 -19.36 14.22
C LYS A 18 -6.69 -19.38 13.65
N VAL A 19 -6.32 -18.33 12.91
CA VAL A 19 -4.94 -18.12 12.44
C VAL A 19 -3.99 -17.93 13.62
N LEU A 20 -4.40 -17.15 14.62
CA LEU A 20 -3.59 -16.80 15.79
C LEU A 20 -3.40 -17.97 16.76
N LYS A 21 -4.41 -18.83 16.95
CA LYS A 21 -4.26 -20.07 17.74
C LYS A 21 -3.19 -21.04 17.23
N ARG A 22 -2.78 -20.92 15.97
CA ARG A 22 -1.72 -21.77 15.36
C ARG A 22 -0.35 -21.10 15.34
N LEU A 23 -0.23 -19.89 15.89
CA LEU A 23 1.01 -19.14 15.95
C LEU A 23 1.55 -19.24 17.38
N HIS A 24 2.77 -19.76 17.52
CA HIS A 24 3.45 -19.97 18.82
C HIS A 24 3.71 -18.67 19.60
N TYR A 25 3.47 -17.50 19.00
CA TYR A 25 3.80 -16.19 19.55
C TYR A 25 2.54 -15.37 19.81
N PRO A 26 2.53 -14.56 20.89
CA PRO A 26 1.46 -13.60 21.14
C PRO A 26 1.23 -12.64 19.96
N LEU A 27 -0.03 -12.32 19.67
CA LEU A 27 -0.43 -11.47 18.53
C LEU A 27 0.23 -10.09 18.58
N ASP A 28 0.35 -9.51 19.77
CA ASP A 28 0.96 -8.20 20.01
C ASP A 28 2.45 -8.18 19.63
N VAL A 29 3.20 -9.23 19.95
CA VAL A 29 4.59 -9.40 19.50
C VAL A 29 4.65 -9.44 17.97
N MET A 30 3.79 -10.25 17.35
CA MET A 30 3.74 -10.37 15.89
C MET A 30 3.39 -9.04 15.22
N LEU A 31 2.38 -8.33 15.73
CA LEU A 31 1.96 -7.02 15.20
C LEU A 31 3.04 -5.96 15.39
N MET A 32 3.78 -6.00 16.50
CA MET A 32 4.89 -5.08 16.76
C MET A 32 6.01 -5.28 15.74
N CYS A 33 6.45 -6.52 15.52
CA CYS A 33 7.46 -6.82 14.49
C CYS A 33 7.00 -6.41 13.09
N VAL A 34 5.76 -6.73 12.72
CA VAL A 34 5.22 -6.35 11.40
C VAL A 34 5.10 -4.83 11.26
N ARG A 35 4.66 -4.11 12.30
CA ARG A 35 4.63 -2.65 12.29
C ARG A 35 6.02 -2.07 12.11
N TRP A 36 7.02 -2.56 12.85
CA TRP A 36 8.39 -2.07 12.75
C TRP A 36 9.01 -2.35 11.40
N TYR A 37 8.75 -3.52 10.82
CA TYR A 37 9.20 -3.87 9.47
C TYR A 37 8.70 -2.90 8.39
N VAL A 38 7.46 -2.41 8.49
CA VAL A 38 6.89 -1.53 7.46
C VAL A 38 7.04 -0.04 7.77
N ALA A 39 7.17 0.34 9.05
CA ALA A 39 7.24 1.73 9.47
C ALA A 39 8.67 2.26 9.56
N TYR A 40 9.63 1.39 9.85
CA TYR A 40 11.04 1.73 9.99
C TYR A 40 11.80 0.90 8.96
N GLY A 41 12.81 1.48 8.31
CA GLY A 41 13.64 0.78 7.29
C GLY A 41 14.53 -0.32 7.86
N LEU A 42 13.99 -1.16 8.76
CA LEU A 42 14.66 -2.22 9.47
C LEU A 42 14.67 -3.49 8.60
N SER A 43 15.81 -4.17 8.60
CA SER A 43 15.89 -5.50 8.02
C SER A 43 15.19 -6.52 8.93
N LEU A 44 14.80 -7.67 8.39
CA LEU A 44 14.23 -8.76 9.20
C LEU A 44 15.24 -9.30 10.22
N ARG A 45 16.55 -9.23 9.94
CA ARG A 45 17.61 -9.60 10.88
C ARG A 45 17.71 -8.62 12.04
N ASN A 46 17.56 -7.31 11.77
CA ASN A 46 17.49 -6.31 12.83
C ASN A 46 16.32 -6.60 13.77
N LEU A 47 15.17 -7.03 13.22
CA LEU A 47 14.00 -7.36 14.05
C LEU A 47 14.23 -8.61 14.89
N GLU A 48 14.90 -9.63 14.36
CA GLU A 48 15.33 -10.81 15.12
C GLU A 48 16.26 -10.40 16.28
N GLU A 49 17.32 -9.64 16.02
CA GLU A 49 18.24 -9.14 17.05
C GLU A 49 17.51 -8.32 18.13
N MET A 50 16.65 -7.39 17.72
CA MET A 50 15.85 -6.57 18.63
C MET A 50 14.88 -7.39 19.48
N MET A 51 14.35 -8.51 18.97
CA MET A 51 13.48 -9.40 19.76
C MET A 51 14.29 -10.22 20.75
N THR A 52 15.47 -10.70 20.34
CA THR A 52 16.42 -11.41 21.21
C THR A 52 16.85 -10.55 22.40
N GLU A 53 17.15 -9.27 22.19
CA GLU A 53 17.44 -8.30 23.27
C GLU A 53 16.29 -8.16 24.28
N ARG A 54 15.06 -8.44 23.85
CA ARG A 54 13.84 -8.38 24.67
C ARG A 54 13.48 -9.75 25.29
N GLY A 55 14.36 -10.75 25.16
CA GLY A 55 14.15 -12.10 25.66
C GLY A 55 13.14 -12.92 24.85
N ILE A 56 12.87 -12.52 23.61
CA ILE A 56 11.97 -13.22 22.69
C ILE A 56 12.81 -13.82 21.57
N ASP A 57 13.02 -15.14 21.62
CA ASP A 57 13.68 -15.88 20.55
C ASP A 57 12.74 -15.99 19.35
N VAL A 58 13.09 -15.37 18.21
CA VAL A 58 12.32 -15.45 16.96
C VAL A 58 13.21 -15.27 15.74
N ASP A 59 13.19 -16.25 14.85
CA ASP A 59 13.95 -16.19 13.60
C ASP A 59 13.35 -15.18 12.59
N HIS A 60 14.20 -14.46 11.86
CA HIS A 60 13.84 -13.50 10.82
C HIS A 60 12.87 -14.05 9.75
N SER A 61 12.96 -15.35 9.40
CA SER A 61 12.04 -15.99 8.46
C SER A 61 10.62 -16.14 9.05
N THR A 62 10.51 -16.26 10.37
CA THR A 62 9.24 -16.27 11.08
C THR A 62 8.58 -14.89 11.03
N VAL A 63 9.35 -13.83 11.29
CA VAL A 63 8.88 -12.44 11.12
C VAL A 63 8.43 -12.17 9.68
N HIS A 64 9.18 -12.66 8.69
CA HIS A 64 8.81 -12.51 7.28
C HIS A 64 7.48 -13.20 6.94
N ARG A 65 7.26 -14.42 7.43
CA ARG A 65 5.99 -15.14 7.24
C ARG A 65 4.82 -14.40 7.88
N TRP A 66 5.03 -13.78 9.05
CA TRP A 66 4.02 -12.92 9.67
C TRP A 66 3.74 -11.68 8.85
N ALA A 67 4.77 -11.00 8.33
CA ALA A 67 4.60 -9.83 7.47
C ALA A 67 3.76 -10.18 6.25
N ILE A 68 4.09 -11.23 5.50
CA ILE A 68 3.31 -11.66 4.33
C ILE A 68 1.84 -11.91 4.70
N LYS A 69 1.60 -12.66 5.78
CA LYS A 69 0.24 -13.06 6.16
C LYS A 69 -0.58 -11.89 6.70
N LEU A 70 -0.04 -11.16 7.67
CA LEU A 70 -0.74 -10.08 8.38
C LEU A 70 -0.91 -8.84 7.50
N LEU A 71 0.11 -8.44 6.73
CA LEU A 71 0.00 -7.27 5.86
C LEU A 71 -1.11 -7.44 4.82
N SER A 72 -1.31 -8.64 4.27
CA SER A 72 -2.40 -8.88 3.31
C SER A 72 -3.81 -8.68 3.91
N VAL A 73 -3.98 -9.01 5.19
CA VAL A 73 -5.25 -8.82 5.91
C VAL A 73 -5.41 -7.36 6.33
N LEU A 74 -4.33 -6.76 6.85
CA LEU A 74 -4.29 -5.36 7.27
C LEU A 74 -4.52 -4.42 6.09
N GLU A 75 -3.93 -4.69 4.93
CA GLU A 75 -4.13 -3.90 3.71
C GLU A 75 -5.63 -3.83 3.35
N LYS A 76 -6.33 -4.96 3.33
CA LYS A 76 -7.78 -5.00 3.06
C LYS A 76 -8.57 -4.18 4.09
N ALA A 77 -8.20 -4.27 5.36
CA ALA A 77 -8.86 -3.53 6.44
C ALA A 77 -8.53 -2.03 6.42
N PHE A 78 -7.32 -1.64 6.00
CA PHE A 78 -6.90 -0.25 5.87
C PHE A 78 -7.48 0.40 4.63
N ARG A 79 -7.57 -0.32 3.50
CA ARG A 79 -8.24 0.16 2.28
C ARG A 79 -9.69 0.58 2.55
N ARG A 80 -10.44 -0.19 3.35
CA ARG A 80 -11.83 0.16 3.74
C ARG A 80 -11.96 1.37 4.66
N ARG A 81 -10.89 1.71 5.38
CA ARG A 81 -10.84 2.83 6.33
C ARG A 81 -10.05 4.01 5.78
N LYS A 82 -9.56 3.89 4.54
CA LYS A 82 -8.81 4.94 3.87
C LYS A 82 -9.73 6.15 3.70
N ARG A 83 -9.23 7.33 4.05
CA ARG A 83 -9.95 8.58 3.82
C ARG A 83 -10.00 8.86 2.31
N ALA A 84 -11.01 9.61 1.90
CA ALA A 84 -11.06 10.12 0.53
C ALA A 84 -9.81 10.97 0.26
N VAL A 85 -9.25 10.83 -0.93
CA VAL A 85 -8.11 11.62 -1.42
C VAL A 85 -8.61 12.80 -2.25
N ASP A 86 -7.76 13.80 -2.44
CA ASP A 86 -8.07 14.95 -3.31
C ASP A 86 -8.23 14.50 -4.79
N ARG A 87 -8.94 15.30 -5.59
CA ARG A 87 -9.19 15.06 -7.03
C ARG A 87 -8.05 15.55 -7.92
N SER A 88 -7.02 16.17 -7.36
CA SER A 88 -5.80 16.58 -8.06
C SER A 88 -4.66 15.60 -7.77
N TRP A 89 -4.29 14.80 -8.77
CA TRP A 89 -3.31 13.72 -8.63
C TRP A 89 -1.97 14.08 -9.27
N ARG A 90 -0.90 13.54 -8.71
CA ARG A 90 0.44 13.50 -9.29
C ARG A 90 0.84 12.05 -9.48
N VAL A 91 1.05 11.65 -10.73
CA VAL A 91 1.43 10.29 -11.11
C VAL A 91 2.90 10.31 -11.51
N ASP A 92 3.64 9.37 -10.95
CA ASP A 92 5.07 9.21 -11.12
C ASP A 92 5.40 7.76 -11.48
N GLU A 93 6.48 7.57 -12.24
CA GLU A 93 6.99 6.28 -12.67
C GLU A 93 8.48 6.24 -12.41
N THR A 94 8.91 5.29 -11.58
CA THR A 94 10.33 5.05 -11.31
C THR A 94 10.67 3.59 -11.54
N TYR A 95 11.95 3.25 -11.58
CA TYR A 95 12.43 1.89 -11.75
C TYR A 95 13.12 1.41 -10.47
N ILE A 96 12.74 0.22 -10.00
CA ILE A 96 13.30 -0.39 -8.79
C ILE A 96 13.85 -1.78 -9.12
N LYS A 97 14.92 -2.18 -8.43
CA LYS A 97 15.54 -3.50 -8.64
C LYS A 97 14.90 -4.52 -7.70
N VAL A 98 14.24 -5.53 -8.26
CA VAL A 98 13.60 -6.62 -7.51
C VAL A 98 14.24 -7.94 -7.90
N LYS A 99 14.88 -8.61 -6.93
CA LYS A 99 15.64 -9.86 -7.16
C LYS A 99 16.63 -9.73 -8.33
N GLY A 100 17.35 -8.62 -8.39
CA GLY A 100 18.36 -8.37 -9.43
C GLY A 100 17.82 -7.80 -10.75
N GLN A 101 16.50 -7.82 -10.97
CA GLN A 101 15.88 -7.35 -12.22
C GLN A 101 15.24 -5.97 -12.04
N TRP A 102 15.43 -5.09 -13.02
CA TRP A 102 14.76 -3.79 -13.07
C TRP A 102 13.26 -3.98 -13.36
N LYS A 103 12.43 -3.31 -12.58
CA LYS A 103 10.97 -3.28 -12.71
C LYS A 103 10.46 -1.85 -12.61
N TYR A 104 9.35 -1.57 -13.26
CA TYR A 104 8.71 -0.26 -13.29
C TYR A 104 7.68 -0.16 -12.18
N PHE A 105 7.82 0.86 -11.34
CA PHE A 105 6.99 1.18 -10.20
C PHE A 105 6.21 2.46 -10.49
N TYR A 106 4.92 2.29 -10.74
CA TYR A 106 3.96 3.37 -10.88
C TYR A 106 3.43 3.73 -9.50
N ARG A 107 3.38 5.03 -9.20
CA ARG A 107 2.82 5.56 -7.95
C ARG A 107 2.05 6.85 -8.21
N ALA A 108 1.12 7.15 -7.32
CA ALA A 108 0.37 8.40 -7.38
C ALA A 108 0.09 8.88 -5.97
N VAL A 109 0.16 10.19 -5.83
CA VAL A 109 -0.17 10.92 -4.62
C VAL A 109 -1.13 12.06 -4.97
N ASP A 110 -1.94 12.47 -4.01
CA ASP A 110 -2.85 13.58 -4.22
C ASP A 110 -2.14 14.93 -3.96
N LYS A 111 -2.92 16.02 -3.92
CA LYS A 111 -2.36 17.35 -3.68
C LYS A 111 -1.76 17.50 -2.26
N ALA A 112 -2.31 16.82 -1.27
CA ALA A 112 -1.86 16.83 0.12
C ALA A 112 -0.68 15.87 0.37
N GLY A 113 -0.36 15.01 -0.60
CA GLY A 113 0.68 14.01 -0.48
C GLY A 113 0.16 12.65 0.00
N ASP A 114 -1.15 12.48 0.13
CA ASP A 114 -1.75 11.20 0.47
C ASP A 114 -1.60 10.23 -0.68
N THR A 115 -1.13 9.01 -0.38
CA THR A 115 -0.90 7.99 -1.40
C THR A 115 -2.21 7.45 -1.96
N LEU A 116 -2.35 7.43 -3.28
CA LEU A 116 -3.49 6.81 -3.96
C LEU A 116 -3.35 5.31 -4.04
N ASP A 117 -2.41 4.85 -4.87
CA ASP A 117 -2.08 3.45 -5.07
C ASP A 117 -0.70 3.33 -5.73
N PHE A 118 -0.23 2.10 -5.86
CA PHE A 118 0.99 1.76 -6.57
C PHE A 118 0.77 0.52 -7.45
N LEU A 119 1.62 0.37 -8.46
CA LEU A 119 1.64 -0.82 -9.32
C LEU A 119 3.07 -1.11 -9.77
N LEU A 120 3.49 -2.36 -9.58
CA LEU A 120 4.79 -2.85 -10.06
C LEU A 120 4.60 -3.71 -11.31
N ARG A 121 5.37 -3.45 -12.36
CA ARG A 121 5.32 -4.17 -13.64
C ARG A 121 6.73 -4.47 -14.16
N ALA A 122 6.84 -5.54 -14.95
CA ALA A 122 8.11 -5.91 -15.58
C ALA A 122 8.49 -4.95 -16.71
N HIS A 123 7.50 -4.46 -17.46
CA HIS A 123 7.71 -3.60 -18.63
C HIS A 123 7.02 -2.25 -18.44
N ARG A 124 7.59 -1.25 -19.09
CA ARG A 124 7.03 0.08 -19.25
C ARG A 124 6.28 0.12 -20.56
N ASP A 125 4.96 0.12 -20.46
CA ASP A 125 4.09 0.15 -21.63
C ASP A 125 2.79 0.90 -21.32
N LYS A 126 2.10 1.30 -22.39
CA LYS A 126 0.80 2.00 -22.31
C LYS A 126 -0.25 1.18 -21.54
N ALA A 127 -0.22 -0.15 -21.64
CA ALA A 127 -1.20 -1.02 -20.99
C ALA A 127 -1.01 -1.04 -19.46
N ALA A 128 0.23 -1.00 -18.98
CA ALA A 128 0.60 -0.88 -17.59
C ALA A 128 0.14 0.46 -17.01
N ALA A 129 0.42 1.56 -17.71
CA ALA A 129 -0.02 2.90 -17.32
C ALA A 129 -1.56 3.00 -17.30
N LYS A 130 -2.25 2.48 -18.32
CA LYS A 130 -3.72 2.44 -18.39
C LYS A 130 -4.31 1.65 -17.22
N ARG A 131 -3.81 0.43 -16.99
CA ARG A 131 -4.27 -0.43 -15.88
C ARG A 131 -4.03 0.22 -14.52
N TYR A 132 -2.92 0.92 -14.36
CA TYR A 132 -2.62 1.65 -13.13
C TYR A 132 -3.63 2.77 -12.86
N LEU A 133 -3.94 3.57 -13.89
CA LEU A 133 -4.91 4.65 -13.80
C LEU A 133 -6.33 4.13 -13.57
N GLU A 134 -6.76 3.10 -14.30
CA GLU A 134 -8.07 2.45 -14.11
C GLU A 134 -8.23 1.92 -12.69
N LYS A 135 -7.25 1.18 -12.17
CA LYS A 135 -7.23 0.72 -10.78
C LYS A 135 -7.32 1.91 -9.82
N SER A 136 -6.53 2.96 -10.04
CA SER A 136 -6.52 4.12 -9.15
C SER A 136 -7.86 4.84 -9.10
N ILE A 137 -8.54 4.96 -10.24
CA ILE A 137 -9.88 5.55 -10.36
C ILE A 137 -10.94 4.70 -9.69
N GLU A 138 -10.94 3.39 -9.94
CA GLU A 138 -11.88 2.45 -9.31
C GLU A 138 -11.86 2.57 -7.77
N TRP A 139 -10.66 2.71 -7.19
CA TRP A 139 -10.49 2.73 -5.73
C TRP A 139 -10.61 4.11 -5.08
N ASN A 140 -10.34 5.20 -5.82
CA ASN A 140 -10.23 6.54 -5.23
C ASN A 140 -11.21 7.56 -5.81
N GLY A 141 -12.05 7.15 -6.77
CA GLY A 141 -12.94 8.05 -7.50
C GLY A 141 -12.21 8.80 -8.62
N GLU A 142 -12.93 9.70 -9.28
CA GLU A 142 -12.43 10.34 -10.50
C GLU A 142 -11.61 11.61 -10.23
N PRO A 143 -10.41 11.73 -10.81
CA PRO A 143 -9.64 12.95 -10.72
C PRO A 143 -10.23 14.05 -11.60
N GLU A 144 -10.07 15.29 -11.15
CA GLU A 144 -10.28 16.47 -12.00
C GLU A 144 -8.99 16.85 -12.74
N VAL A 145 -7.84 16.66 -12.08
CA VAL A 145 -6.53 17.03 -12.61
C VAL A 145 -5.57 15.88 -12.38
N VAL A 146 -4.84 15.49 -13.43
CA VAL A 146 -3.73 14.53 -13.32
C VAL A 146 -2.47 15.18 -13.86
N THR A 147 -1.47 15.31 -12.99
CA THR A 147 -0.13 15.77 -13.36
C THR A 147 0.76 14.56 -13.58
N ILE A 148 1.36 14.47 -14.76
CA ILE A 148 2.30 13.41 -15.13
C ILE A 148 3.67 14.02 -15.44
N ASP A 149 4.73 13.26 -15.20
CA ASP A 149 6.02 13.55 -15.83
C ASP A 149 5.94 13.27 -17.34
N LYS A 150 6.78 13.92 -18.18
CA LYS A 150 6.73 13.92 -19.67
C LYS A 150 7.02 12.56 -20.31
N ILE A 151 6.18 11.59 -20.01
CA ILE A 151 6.32 10.20 -20.39
C ILE A 151 5.17 9.87 -21.34
N GLY A 152 5.50 9.51 -22.57
CA GLY A 152 4.52 9.21 -23.62
C GLY A 152 3.53 8.10 -23.25
N ALA A 153 3.95 7.11 -22.46
CA ALA A 153 3.07 6.02 -22.02
C ALA A 153 1.93 6.49 -21.10
N ASN A 154 2.20 7.42 -20.18
CA ASN A 154 1.19 7.97 -19.27
C ASN A 154 0.21 8.89 -20.01
N LEU A 155 0.72 9.72 -20.92
CA LEU A 155 -0.12 10.56 -21.77
C LEU A 155 -1.05 9.71 -22.64
N ALA A 156 -0.50 8.74 -23.36
CA ALA A 156 -1.28 7.87 -24.23
C ALA A 156 -2.31 7.02 -23.45
N ALA A 157 -2.01 6.67 -22.20
CA ALA A 157 -2.95 5.99 -21.32
C ALA A 157 -4.10 6.91 -20.88
N LEU A 158 -3.81 8.16 -20.51
CA LEU A 158 -4.83 9.14 -20.14
C LEU A 158 -5.73 9.49 -21.32
N GLU A 159 -5.18 9.68 -22.52
CA GLU A 159 -5.95 9.88 -23.76
C GLU A 159 -6.89 8.70 -24.04
N ALA A 160 -6.40 7.47 -23.87
CA ALA A 160 -7.23 6.28 -24.06
C ALA A 160 -8.37 6.16 -23.02
N ILE A 161 -8.15 6.63 -21.79
CA ILE A 161 -9.20 6.70 -20.75
C ILE A 161 -10.19 7.83 -21.07
N HIS A 162 -9.71 8.93 -21.65
CA HIS A 162 -10.52 10.08 -22.04
C HIS A 162 -11.52 9.76 -23.16
N ALA A 163 -11.10 8.94 -24.13
CA ALA A 163 -11.92 8.57 -25.29
C ALA A 163 -13.24 7.86 -24.94
N GLY A 164 -13.39 7.37 -23.70
CA GLY A 164 -14.61 6.74 -23.20
C GLY A 164 -15.36 7.54 -22.13
N ARG A 165 -15.06 8.84 -21.94
CA ARG A 165 -15.59 9.64 -20.82
C ARG A 165 -16.36 10.88 -21.27
N GLU A 166 -17.48 11.14 -20.60
CA GLU A 166 -18.27 12.39 -20.78
C GLU A 166 -17.59 13.61 -20.15
N THR A 167 -16.91 13.44 -19.01
CA THR A 167 -16.21 14.54 -18.32
C THR A 167 -14.70 14.43 -18.51
N PRO A 168 -14.06 15.44 -19.12
CA PRO A 168 -12.64 15.38 -19.44
C PRO A 168 -11.74 15.58 -18.21
N ILE A 169 -10.79 14.66 -17.97
CA ILE A 169 -9.72 14.85 -16.96
C ILE A 169 -8.72 15.88 -17.49
N ARG A 170 -8.41 16.92 -16.73
CA ARG A 170 -7.39 17.91 -17.11
C ARG A 170 -5.99 17.31 -16.93
N ILE A 171 -5.24 17.20 -18.02
CA ILE A 171 -3.87 16.66 -18.01
C ILE A 171 -2.88 17.82 -17.88
N ARG A 172 -1.96 17.72 -16.92
CA ARG A 172 -0.81 18.62 -16.79
C ARG A 172 0.47 17.83 -16.96
N GLN A 173 1.41 18.37 -17.73
CA GLN A 173 2.76 17.81 -17.83
C GLN A 173 3.70 18.66 -16.99
N SER A 174 4.41 18.02 -16.04
CA SER A 174 5.52 18.66 -15.35
C SER A 174 6.71 18.81 -16.30
N LYS A 175 7.48 19.89 -16.16
CA LYS A 175 8.55 20.25 -17.11
C LYS A 175 9.77 19.36 -16.98
#